data_AF-A0A5C7VLE0-F1
#
_entry.id   AF-A0A5C7VLE0-F1
#
_cell.length_a   1.000
_cell.length_b   1.000
_cell.length_c   1.000
_cell.angle_alpha   90.00
_cell.angle_beta   90.00
_cell.angle_gamma   90.00
#
_symmetry.space_group_name_H-M   'P 1'
#
loop_
_entity.id
_entity.type
_entity.pdbx_description
1 polymer ?
#
loop_
_entity_poly.entity_id
_entity_poly.type
_entity_poly.pdbx_seq_one_letter_code
_entity_poly.pdbx_strand_id
1 'polypeptide(L)'
;MSISTCLARATPALLTGALLSACASTTVSFKPAAPEPLCEPSATAVVFWATRWRADQKDVMARESAAATGLSGFFASTNCFAQTQLRRVDALPPSPLPAAPDSSRLIGIEVLELGPVVKLLSSAALVDGGTEVVFRAVRYPIGTAAEPHSFIVQWRQGGPGVVKGVASLPQDMRAALQAGLMAANGAASVPDR
;
A
#
# COMPACT_ATOMS: atom_id res chain seq x y z
N MET A 1 -60.04 6.41 -53.60
CA MET A 1 -60.29 5.00 -53.24
C MET A 1 -58.96 4.31 -53.00
N SER A 2 -58.90 3.56 -51.91
CA SER A 2 -57.88 2.59 -51.48
C SER A 2 -56.51 3.04 -50.98
N ILE A 3 -56.41 2.92 -49.66
CA ILE A 3 -55.26 2.74 -48.77
C ILE A 3 -54.64 1.34 -49.03
N SER A 4 -53.31 1.21 -48.97
CA SER A 4 -52.69 0.01 -48.37
C SER A 4 -51.22 0.24 -47.98
N THR A 5 -51.03 0.17 -46.68
CA THR A 5 -49.80 0.29 -45.88
C THR A 5 -49.04 -1.03 -45.89
N CYS A 6 -47.71 -1.00 -45.95
CA CYS A 6 -46.86 -2.08 -45.45
C CYS A 6 -45.71 -1.47 -44.64
N LEU A 7 -45.95 -1.31 -43.33
CA LEU A 7 -44.94 -1.01 -42.32
C LEU A 7 -44.21 -2.32 -41.99
N ALA A 8 -43.05 -2.54 -42.61
CA ALA A 8 -42.10 -3.55 -42.14
C ALA A 8 -41.37 -2.99 -40.91
N ARG A 9 -41.77 -3.47 -39.73
CA ARG A 9 -41.05 -3.26 -38.47
C ARG A 9 -39.67 -3.93 -38.57
N ALA A 10 -38.62 -3.12 -38.72
CA ALA A 10 -37.26 -3.56 -38.44
C ALA A 10 -37.00 -3.36 -36.94
N THR A 11 -37.03 -4.45 -36.18
CA THR A 11 -36.61 -4.52 -34.79
C THR A 11 -35.09 -4.29 -34.75
N PRO A 12 -34.56 -3.24 -34.10
CA PRO A 12 -33.12 -3.16 -33.87
C PRO A 12 -32.74 -4.21 -32.82
N ALA A 13 -31.93 -5.18 -33.23
CA ALA A 13 -31.30 -6.13 -32.33
C ALA A 13 -30.40 -5.37 -31.35
N LEU A 14 -30.77 -5.39 -30.06
CA LEU A 14 -29.94 -4.93 -28.97
C LEU A 14 -28.70 -5.83 -28.89
N LEU A 15 -27.57 -5.37 -29.44
CA LEU A 15 -26.25 -5.90 -29.14
C LEU A 15 -25.92 -5.56 -27.67
N THR A 16 -26.09 -6.54 -26.78
CA THR A 16 -25.53 -6.52 -25.43
C THR A 16 -24.00 -6.61 -25.52
N GLY A 17 -23.34 -5.46 -25.58
CA GLY A 17 -21.89 -5.37 -25.43
C GLY A 17 -21.49 -5.74 -24.00
N ALA A 18 -20.78 -6.86 -23.83
CA ALA A 18 -20.11 -7.18 -22.58
C ALA A 18 -18.96 -6.19 -22.36
N LEU A 19 -19.23 -5.13 -21.59
CA LEU A 19 -18.20 -4.22 -21.11
C LEU A 19 -17.31 -5.02 -20.14
N LEU A 20 -16.12 -5.42 -20.59
CA LEU A 20 -15.07 -5.94 -19.73
C LEU A 20 -14.58 -4.77 -18.86
N SER A 21 -15.17 -4.58 -17.68
CA SER A 21 -14.65 -3.68 -16.67
C SER A 21 -13.35 -4.26 -16.13
N ALA A 22 -12.22 -3.76 -16.63
CA ALA A 22 -10.92 -4.02 -16.03
C ALA A 22 -10.83 -3.27 -14.69
N CYS A 23 -11.27 -3.91 -13.62
CA CYS A 23 -11.15 -3.34 -12.28
C CYS A 23 -9.69 -3.36 -11.84
N ALA A 24 -9.14 -2.20 -11.48
CA ALA A 24 -7.88 -2.13 -10.77
C ALA A 24 -8.01 -2.91 -9.46
N SER A 25 -7.13 -3.89 -9.23
CA SER A 25 -7.18 -4.75 -8.05
C SER A 25 -6.06 -4.37 -7.08
N THR A 26 -6.36 -4.46 -5.79
CA THR A 26 -5.38 -4.28 -4.72
C THR A 26 -5.04 -5.63 -4.11
N THR A 27 -3.76 -5.92 -3.94
CA THR A 27 -3.27 -7.14 -3.31
C THR A 27 -2.29 -6.80 -2.20
N VAL A 28 -2.34 -7.56 -1.10
CA VAL A 28 -1.50 -7.37 0.07
C VAL A 28 -0.99 -8.73 0.51
N SER A 29 0.31 -8.83 0.73
CA SER A 29 0.96 -10.06 1.19
C SER A 29 1.98 -9.75 2.27
N PHE A 30 2.23 -10.74 3.12
CA PHE A 30 3.07 -10.61 4.30
C PHE A 30 4.16 -11.70 4.31
N LYS A 31 5.33 -11.37 4.84
CA LYS A 31 6.41 -12.32 5.13
C LYS A 31 7.00 -12.07 6.52
N PRO A 32 6.86 -13.00 7.48
CA PRO A 32 6.05 -14.22 7.42
C PRO A 32 4.56 -13.93 7.24
N ALA A 33 3.78 -14.93 6.85
CA ALA A 33 2.34 -14.79 6.67
C ALA A 33 1.62 -14.52 8.02
N ALA A 34 0.51 -13.79 7.98
CA ALA A 34 -0.33 -13.46 9.13
C ALA A 34 0.42 -12.84 10.33
N PRO A 35 1.06 -11.67 10.15
CA PRO A 35 1.67 -10.98 11.28
C PRO A 35 0.60 -10.46 12.25
N GLU A 36 1.01 -10.25 13.49
CA GLU A 36 0.20 -9.49 14.44
C GLU A 36 0.15 -8.01 14.02
N PRO A 37 -0.99 -7.31 14.26
CA PRO A 37 -1.07 -5.87 14.08
C PRO A 37 0.01 -5.14 14.85
N LEU A 38 0.61 -4.15 14.20
CA LEU A 38 1.54 -3.24 14.89
C LEU A 38 0.82 -2.06 15.53
N CYS A 39 -0.28 -1.62 14.93
CA CYS A 39 -1.09 -0.54 15.49
C CYS A 39 -1.71 -0.96 16.82
N GLU A 40 -1.59 -0.09 17.82
CA GLU A 40 -2.11 -0.25 19.17
C GLU A 40 -2.69 1.10 19.63
N PRO A 41 -4.01 1.34 19.44
CA PRO A 41 -4.61 2.67 19.62
C PRO A 41 -4.48 3.27 21.02
N SER A 42 -4.23 2.45 22.05
CA SER A 42 -4.03 2.88 23.44
C SER A 42 -2.58 3.24 23.78
N ALA A 43 -1.61 2.87 22.93
CA ALA A 43 -0.19 3.06 23.20
C ALA A 43 0.35 4.34 22.57
N THR A 44 1.42 4.89 23.15
CA THR A 44 2.25 5.92 22.48
C THR A 44 3.34 5.23 21.67
N ALA A 45 3.82 5.86 20.59
CA ALA A 45 4.85 5.26 19.75
C ALA A 45 5.93 6.27 19.32
N VAL A 46 7.18 5.82 19.33
CA VAL A 46 8.26 6.42 18.55
C VAL A 46 8.46 5.56 17.31
N VAL A 47 8.19 6.13 16.15
CA VAL A 47 8.32 5.46 14.86
C VAL A 47 9.58 5.98 14.18
N PHE A 48 10.56 5.10 14.04
CA PHE A 48 11.73 5.33 13.20
C PHE A 48 11.44 4.88 11.79
N TRP A 49 11.84 5.66 10.80
CA TRP A 49 11.75 5.23 9.41
C TRP A 49 13.03 5.48 8.64
N ALA A 50 13.29 4.58 7.70
CA ALA A 50 14.40 4.66 6.78
C ALA A 50 14.00 4.12 5.39
N THR A 51 14.86 4.34 4.41
CA THR A 51 14.74 3.78 3.06
C THR A 51 15.90 2.83 2.81
N ARG A 52 15.65 1.74 2.08
CA ARG A 52 16.70 0.85 1.56
C ARG A 52 16.41 0.53 0.11
N TRP A 53 16.66 1.52 -0.74
CA TRP A 53 16.47 1.42 -2.17
C TRP A 53 17.44 0.41 -2.80
N ARG A 54 16.99 -0.25 -3.85
CA ARG A 54 17.86 -0.96 -4.78
C ARG A 54 18.84 -0.01 -5.48
N ALA A 55 19.97 -0.55 -5.92
CA ALA A 55 21.05 0.24 -6.52
C ALA A 55 20.62 1.02 -7.78
N ASP A 56 19.68 0.48 -8.55
CA ASP A 56 19.17 1.08 -9.79
C ASP A 56 17.86 1.86 -9.60
N GLN A 57 17.54 2.23 -8.35
CA GLN A 57 16.32 2.98 -8.05
C GLN A 57 16.36 4.37 -8.71
N LYS A 58 15.42 4.61 -9.62
CA LYS A 58 15.23 5.93 -10.24
C LYS A 58 14.48 6.87 -9.32
N ASP A 59 14.64 8.17 -9.53
CA ASP A 59 13.88 9.24 -8.85
C ASP A 59 13.94 9.17 -7.32
N VAL A 60 15.09 8.79 -6.76
CA VAL A 60 15.26 8.55 -5.31
C VAL A 60 14.70 9.69 -4.47
N MET A 61 15.11 10.94 -4.74
CA MET A 61 14.63 12.10 -3.98
C MET A 61 13.11 12.25 -3.96
N ALA A 62 12.45 12.08 -5.11
CA ALA A 62 11.00 12.20 -5.20
C ALA A 62 10.30 11.08 -4.42
N ARG A 63 10.86 9.88 -4.43
CA ARG A 63 10.33 8.72 -3.70
C ARG A 63 10.54 8.85 -2.20
N GLU A 64 11.68 9.38 -1.76
CA GLU A 64 11.91 9.66 -0.34
C GLU A 64 10.95 10.74 0.17
N SER A 65 10.73 11.81 -0.60
CA SER A 65 9.72 12.82 -0.28
C SER A 65 8.32 12.19 -0.20
N ALA A 66 7.96 11.34 -1.17
CA ALA A 66 6.67 10.68 -1.16
C ALA A 66 6.50 9.71 0.03
N ALA A 67 7.54 8.96 0.40
CA ALA A 67 7.55 8.09 1.57
C ALA A 67 7.36 8.89 2.85
N ALA A 68 8.09 10.01 3.02
CA ALA A 68 7.97 10.90 4.16
C ALA A 68 6.55 11.46 4.30
N THR A 69 5.98 11.98 3.20
CA THR A 69 4.61 12.51 3.17
C THR A 69 3.58 11.42 3.47
N GLY A 70 3.74 10.22 2.90
CA GLY A 70 2.85 9.09 3.14
C GLY A 70 2.88 8.61 4.59
N LEU A 71 4.06 8.40 5.17
CA LEU A 71 4.25 8.01 6.57
C LEU A 71 3.66 9.06 7.52
N SER A 72 4.03 10.32 7.33
CA SER A 72 3.51 11.42 8.15
C SER A 72 1.99 11.52 8.05
N GLY A 73 1.43 11.41 6.84
CA GLY A 73 -0.01 11.46 6.62
C GLY A 73 -0.74 10.30 7.29
N PHE A 74 -0.21 9.08 7.21
CA PHE A 74 -0.81 7.91 7.86
C PHE A 74 -0.88 8.06 9.38
N PHE A 75 0.24 8.38 10.05
CA PHE A 75 0.27 8.49 11.50
C PHE A 75 -0.46 9.74 12.03
N ALA A 76 -0.66 10.77 11.21
CA ALA A 76 -1.45 11.94 11.57
C ALA A 76 -2.96 11.72 11.42
N SER A 77 -3.41 10.88 10.48
CA SER A 77 -4.83 10.73 10.12
C SER A 77 -5.48 9.44 10.60
N THR A 78 -4.74 8.52 11.21
CA THR A 78 -5.25 7.22 11.67
C THR A 78 -5.08 7.06 13.17
N ASN A 79 -5.91 6.23 13.79
CA ASN A 79 -5.83 5.86 15.20
C ASN A 79 -4.83 4.71 15.43
N CYS A 80 -3.75 4.62 14.65
CA CYS A 80 -2.79 3.53 14.77
C CYS A 80 -2.12 3.50 16.16
N PHE A 81 -1.86 4.68 16.75
CA PHE A 81 -1.38 4.86 18.12
C PHE A 81 -2.06 6.09 18.73
N ALA A 82 -2.11 6.19 20.06
CA ALA A 82 -2.65 7.35 20.76
C ALA A 82 -1.85 8.63 20.45
N GLN A 83 -0.52 8.49 20.38
CA GLN A 83 0.41 9.56 19.97
C GLN A 83 1.59 8.94 19.23
N THR A 84 2.06 9.62 18.19
CA THR A 84 3.20 9.16 17.38
C THR A 84 4.26 10.23 17.26
N GLN A 85 5.52 9.89 17.56
CA GLN A 85 6.69 10.67 17.17
C GLN A 85 7.38 9.99 15.98
N LEU A 86 7.25 10.56 14.79
CA LEU A 86 7.89 10.05 13.57
C LEU A 86 9.28 10.65 13.39
N ARG A 87 10.31 9.82 13.18
CA ARG A 87 11.72 10.23 13.05
C ARG A 87 12.39 9.52 11.88
N ARG A 88 12.97 10.29 10.95
CA ARG A 88 13.87 9.73 9.92
C ARG A 88 15.22 9.42 10.58
N VAL A 89 15.78 8.26 10.24
CA VAL A 89 17.14 7.82 10.63
C VAL A 89 17.83 7.22 9.42
N ASP A 90 19.16 7.22 9.36
CA ASP A 90 19.89 6.77 8.15
C ASP A 90 19.63 5.29 7.83
N ALA A 91 19.60 4.44 8.86
CA ALA A 91 19.33 3.01 8.76
C ALA A 91 18.57 2.48 9.98
N LEU A 92 17.96 1.30 9.85
CA LEU A 92 17.32 0.57 10.94
C LEU A 92 18.11 -0.70 11.31
N PRO A 93 18.18 -1.07 12.59
CA PRO A 93 17.71 -0.31 13.75
C PRO A 93 18.50 0.99 13.97
N PRO A 94 17.91 2.02 14.60
CA PRO A 94 18.69 3.18 15.01
C PRO A 94 19.68 2.76 16.10
N SER A 95 20.89 3.33 16.05
CA SER A 95 21.94 3.08 17.04
C SER A 95 22.34 4.38 17.73
N PRO A 96 22.16 4.50 19.07
CA PRO A 96 21.51 3.55 19.96
C PRO A 96 19.97 3.54 19.82
N LEU A 97 19.33 2.42 20.21
CA LEU A 97 17.88 2.42 20.45
C LEU A 97 17.58 3.32 21.66
N PRO A 98 16.57 4.19 21.59
CA PRO A 98 16.25 5.06 22.72
C PRO A 98 15.68 4.25 23.88
N ALA A 99 15.92 4.71 25.10
CA ALA A 99 15.09 4.31 26.23
C ALA A 99 13.66 4.85 26.02
N ALA A 100 12.66 4.04 26.34
CA ALA A 100 11.26 4.43 26.29
C ALA A 100 10.51 3.80 27.46
N PRO A 101 9.42 4.42 27.95
CA PRO A 101 8.53 3.79 28.92
C PRO A 101 7.95 2.47 28.37
N ASP A 102 7.62 1.52 29.24
CA ASP A 102 7.01 0.23 28.84
C ASP A 102 5.64 0.40 28.15
N SER A 103 4.95 1.51 28.42
CA SER A 103 3.70 1.90 27.76
C SER A 103 3.90 2.47 26.35
N SER A 104 5.14 2.75 25.95
CA SER A 104 5.49 3.19 24.61
C SER A 104 5.83 2.01 23.70
N ARG A 105 5.77 2.24 22.39
CA ARG A 105 6.22 1.30 21.36
C ARG A 105 7.37 1.91 20.59
N LEU A 106 8.41 1.11 20.35
CA LEU A 106 9.49 1.46 19.43
C LEU A 106 9.26 0.71 18.13
N ILE A 107 8.88 1.45 17.08
CA ILE A 107 8.53 0.89 15.78
C ILE A 107 9.57 1.31 14.75
N GLY A 108 10.00 0.39 13.89
CA GLY A 108 10.80 0.66 12.71
C GLY A 108 10.00 0.41 11.44
N ILE A 109 10.02 1.35 10.50
CA ILE A 109 9.49 1.17 9.14
C ILE A 109 10.61 1.40 8.13
N GLU A 110 11.05 0.35 7.44
CA GLU A 110 12.03 0.45 6.36
C GLU A 110 11.33 0.33 5.01
N VAL A 111 11.33 1.39 4.21
CA VAL A 111 10.75 1.39 2.87
C VAL A 111 11.76 0.78 1.89
N LEU A 112 11.38 -0.32 1.26
CA LEU A 112 12.21 -1.09 0.33
C LEU A 112 11.89 -0.72 -1.12
N GLU A 113 10.60 -0.55 -1.43
CA GLU A 113 10.10 -0.17 -2.76
C GLU A 113 8.92 0.79 -2.60
N LEU A 114 8.84 1.79 -3.48
CA LEU A 114 7.72 2.73 -3.56
C LEU A 114 7.66 3.29 -4.97
N GLY A 115 6.84 2.71 -5.85
CA GLY A 115 6.90 3.12 -7.25
C GLY A 115 5.90 2.51 -8.20
N PRO A 116 5.72 3.15 -9.37
CA PRO A 116 5.03 2.53 -10.47
C PRO A 116 5.74 1.25 -10.91
N VAL A 117 4.94 0.23 -11.23
CA VAL A 117 5.39 -1.02 -11.86
C VAL A 117 4.67 -1.20 -13.19
N VAL A 118 5.40 -1.69 -14.18
CA VAL A 118 4.85 -2.02 -15.50
C VAL A 118 5.19 -3.46 -15.82
N LYS A 119 4.18 -4.28 -16.08
CA LYS A 119 4.33 -5.64 -16.58
C LYS A 119 3.93 -5.67 -18.04
N LEU A 120 4.85 -6.15 -18.87
CA LEU A 120 4.57 -6.45 -20.27
C LEU A 120 4.11 -7.91 -20.33
N LEU A 121 2.81 -8.12 -20.54
CA LEU A 121 2.28 -9.46 -20.75
C LEU A 121 2.41 -9.84 -22.24
N SER A 122 2.72 -11.11 -22.50
CA SER A 122 3.09 -11.64 -23.82
C SER A 122 1.94 -11.78 -24.82
N SER A 123 0.74 -11.26 -24.52
CA SER A 123 -0.45 -11.43 -25.36
C SER A 123 -1.10 -10.06 -25.65
N ALA A 124 -1.19 -9.74 -26.95
CA ALA A 124 -1.87 -8.60 -27.59
C ALA A 124 -2.28 -7.40 -26.69
N ALA A 125 -1.43 -6.37 -26.68
CA ALA A 125 -1.76 -4.97 -26.41
C ALA A 125 -2.22 -4.59 -24.98
N LEU A 126 -1.85 -5.36 -23.96
CA LEU A 126 -2.28 -5.08 -22.59
C LEU A 126 -1.09 -4.76 -21.68
N VAL A 127 -0.87 -3.46 -21.43
CA VAL A 127 0.09 -2.97 -20.45
C VAL A 127 -0.57 -3.01 -19.07
N ASP A 128 -0.10 -3.91 -18.22
CA ASP A 128 -0.51 -3.95 -16.82
C ASP A 128 0.38 -3.01 -16.03
N GLY A 129 -0.15 -1.83 -15.72
CA GLY A 129 0.53 -0.88 -14.85
C GLY A 129 -0.09 -0.84 -13.45
N GLY A 130 0.63 -0.23 -12.52
CA GLY A 130 0.21 -0.09 -11.14
C GLY A 130 1.27 0.56 -10.29
N THR A 131 1.08 0.53 -8.97
CA THR A 131 2.09 0.89 -7.98
C THR A 131 2.39 -0.33 -7.11
N GLU A 132 3.66 -0.48 -6.75
CA GLU A 132 4.12 -1.39 -5.71
C GLU A 132 4.71 -0.61 -4.55
N VAL A 133 4.34 -1.02 -3.34
CA VAL A 133 4.94 -0.55 -2.10
C VAL A 133 5.40 -1.77 -1.33
N VAL A 134 6.68 -1.79 -0.95
CA VAL A 134 7.26 -2.83 -0.10
C VAL A 134 7.92 -2.15 1.09
N PHE A 135 7.58 -2.57 2.30
CA PHE A 135 8.26 -2.11 3.50
C PHE A 135 8.43 -3.23 4.51
N ARG A 136 9.50 -3.16 5.30
CA ARG A 136 9.67 -3.96 6.52
C ARG A 136 9.16 -3.16 7.70
N ALA A 137 8.31 -3.78 8.52
CA ALA A 137 7.88 -3.24 9.80
C ALA A 137 8.53 -4.05 10.93
N VAL A 138 8.93 -3.35 11.99
CA VAL A 138 9.65 -3.93 13.13
C VAL A 138 9.10 -3.34 14.42
N ARG A 139 8.86 -4.17 15.44
CA ARG A 139 8.66 -3.77 16.83
C ARG A 139 9.91 -4.14 17.63
N TYR A 140 10.59 -3.14 18.17
CA TYR A 140 11.74 -3.36 19.04
C TYR A 140 11.27 -3.60 20.48
N PRO A 141 11.88 -4.55 21.20
CA PRO A 141 11.60 -4.75 22.61
C PRO A 141 12.15 -3.59 23.43
N ILE A 142 11.46 -3.31 24.55
CA ILE A 142 11.84 -2.29 25.53
C ILE A 142 12.24 -3.03 26.81
N GLY A 143 13.35 -2.62 27.42
CA GLY A 143 13.78 -3.12 28.74
C GLY A 143 14.13 -4.61 28.81
N THR A 144 14.12 -5.33 27.68
CA THR A 144 14.39 -6.77 27.61
C THR A 144 15.35 -7.08 26.47
N ALA A 145 16.09 -8.17 26.59
CA ALA A 145 16.98 -8.68 25.55
C ALA A 145 16.25 -9.60 24.55
N ALA A 146 14.94 -9.37 24.33
CA ALA A 146 14.19 -10.14 23.35
C ALA A 146 14.61 -9.77 21.92
N GLU A 147 14.28 -10.63 20.96
CA GLU A 147 14.49 -10.33 19.54
C GLU A 147 13.40 -9.38 19.01
N PRO A 148 13.72 -8.44 18.10
CA PRO A 148 12.72 -7.63 17.43
C PRO A 148 11.74 -8.48 16.61
N HIS A 149 10.45 -8.21 16.80
CA HIS A 149 9.42 -8.81 15.95
C HIS A 149 9.35 -8.04 14.62
N SER A 150 9.46 -8.73 13.48
CA SER A 150 9.43 -8.07 12.17
C SER A 150 8.69 -8.85 11.10
N PHE A 151 8.15 -8.12 10.13
CA PHE A 151 7.55 -8.67 8.92
C PHE A 151 7.70 -7.70 7.75
N ILE A 152 7.65 -8.23 6.53
CA ILE A 152 7.63 -7.47 5.29
C ILE A 152 6.19 -7.44 4.77
N VAL A 153 5.74 -6.26 4.38
CA VAL A 153 4.48 -6.04 3.68
C VAL A 153 4.80 -5.74 2.22
N GLN A 154 4.12 -6.43 1.31
CA GLN A 154 4.13 -6.13 -0.12
C GLN A 154 2.70 -5.83 -0.55
N TRP A 155 2.48 -4.57 -0.91
CA TRP A 155 1.21 -4.03 -1.37
C TRP A 155 1.33 -3.66 -2.85
N ARG A 156 0.31 -4.03 -3.64
CA ARG A 156 0.24 -3.68 -5.05
C ARG A 156 -1.16 -3.23 -5.41
N GLN A 157 -1.25 -2.15 -6.18
CA GLN A 157 -2.51 -1.71 -6.77
C GLN A 157 -2.29 -1.42 -8.25
N GLY A 158 -3.05 -2.09 -9.10
CA GLY A 158 -2.92 -1.94 -10.54
C GLY A 158 -3.90 -2.81 -11.31
N GLY A 159 -3.76 -2.79 -12.62
CA GLY A 159 -4.57 -3.57 -13.53
C GLY A 159 -4.38 -3.14 -14.98
N PRO A 160 -5.13 -3.77 -15.89
CA PRO A 160 -5.10 -3.45 -17.31
C PRO A 160 -5.25 -1.95 -17.59
N GLY A 161 -4.28 -1.35 -18.30
CA GLY A 161 -4.36 0.05 -18.74
C GLY A 161 -4.16 1.10 -17.65
N VAL A 162 -3.79 0.72 -16.43
CA VAL A 162 -3.53 1.67 -15.33
C VAL A 162 -2.15 2.32 -15.52
N VAL A 163 -2.11 3.64 -15.69
CA VAL A 163 -0.86 4.41 -15.66
C VAL A 163 -0.83 5.26 -14.41
N LYS A 164 0.11 4.99 -13.51
CA LYS A 164 0.35 5.79 -12.30
C LYS A 164 1.70 6.49 -12.38
N GLY A 165 1.70 7.78 -12.03
CA GLY A 165 2.90 8.59 -11.90
C GLY A 165 3.34 8.73 -10.44
N VAL A 166 4.48 9.39 -10.23
CA VAL A 166 5.05 9.60 -8.88
C VAL A 166 4.15 10.42 -7.94
N ALA A 167 3.20 11.19 -8.49
CA ALA A 167 2.28 12.01 -7.71
C ALA A 167 1.33 11.20 -6.80
N SER A 168 1.01 9.95 -7.15
CA SER A 168 0.14 9.09 -6.33
C SER A 168 0.90 8.42 -5.18
N LEU A 169 2.23 8.44 -5.16
CA LEU A 169 3.04 7.64 -4.24
C LEU A 169 2.78 7.95 -2.75
N PRO A 170 2.53 9.20 -2.31
CA PRO A 170 2.14 9.43 -0.92
C PRO A 170 0.84 8.72 -0.54
N GLN A 171 -0.14 8.70 -1.45
CA GLN A 171 -1.41 8.00 -1.25
C GLN A 171 -1.21 6.48 -1.21
N ASP A 172 -0.43 5.96 -2.16
CA ASP A 172 -0.13 4.54 -2.27
C ASP A 172 0.61 4.05 -1.01
N MET A 173 1.57 4.84 -0.49
CA MET A 173 2.26 4.55 0.78
C MET A 173 1.29 4.50 1.96
N ARG A 174 0.33 5.44 2.06
CA ARG A 174 -0.69 5.42 3.13
C ARG A 174 -1.59 4.19 3.05
N ALA A 175 -2.05 3.84 1.85
CA ALA A 175 -2.88 2.66 1.63
C ALA A 175 -2.13 1.36 2.02
N ALA A 176 -0.85 1.29 1.69
CA ALA A 176 0.01 0.17 2.08
C ALA A 176 0.21 0.09 3.60
N LEU A 177 0.44 1.22 4.29
CA LEU A 177 0.56 1.26 5.76
C LEU A 177 -0.74 0.85 6.44
N GLN A 178 -1.88 1.34 5.96
CA GLN A 178 -3.20 0.96 6.48
C GLN A 178 -3.43 -0.54 6.35
N ALA A 179 -3.20 -1.11 5.16
CA ALA A 179 -3.37 -2.53 4.95
C ALA A 179 -2.34 -3.38 5.70
N GLY A 180 -1.12 -2.88 5.89
CA GLY A 180 -0.02 -3.63 6.47
C GLY A 180 0.09 -3.57 8.00
N LEU A 181 -0.31 -2.46 8.61
CA LEU A 181 -0.11 -2.22 10.06
C LEU A 181 -1.39 -2.41 10.89
N MET A 182 -2.56 -2.21 10.27
CA MET A 182 -3.86 -2.27 10.96
C MET A 182 -4.57 -3.61 10.78
N ALA A 183 -4.27 -4.37 9.72
CA ALA A 183 -4.95 -5.63 9.45
C ALA A 183 -4.50 -6.73 10.43
N ALA A 184 -5.35 -7.04 11.40
CA ALA A 184 -5.27 -8.23 12.23
C ALA A 184 -5.86 -9.42 11.49
N ASN A 185 -5.04 -10.39 11.13
CA ASN A 185 -5.39 -11.69 10.55
C ASN A 185 -6.06 -11.69 9.16
N GLY A 186 -5.33 -12.29 8.22
CA GLY A 186 -5.81 -13.15 7.13
C GLY A 186 -7.07 -12.74 6.36
N ALA A 187 -6.88 -12.26 5.13
CA ALA A 187 -7.86 -12.35 4.03
C ALA A 187 -9.30 -11.91 4.39
N ALA A 188 -9.56 -10.60 4.35
CA ALA A 188 -10.90 -10.11 4.06
C ALA A 188 -10.81 -9.24 2.80
N SER A 189 -11.24 -9.81 1.67
CA SER A 189 -11.66 -9.04 0.51
C SER A 189 -12.55 -7.89 0.96
N VAL A 190 -12.09 -6.66 0.76
CA VAL A 190 -12.92 -5.46 0.91
C VAL A 190 -13.92 -5.47 -0.26
N PRO A 191 -15.24 -5.55 -0.04
CA PRO A 191 -16.20 -5.25 -1.09
C PRO A 191 -16.30 -3.73 -1.25
N ASP A 192 -16.25 -3.26 -2.49
CA ASP A 192 -16.59 -1.89 -2.85
C ASP A 192 -18.00 -1.55 -2.35
N ARG A 193 -18.15 -0.36 -1.78
CA ARG A 193 -19.44 0.23 -1.41
C ARG A 193 -19.82 1.31 -2.40
#